data_AF-A0A257K0Z5-F1
#
_entry.id   AF-A0A257K0Z5-F1
#
_cell.length_a   1.000
_cell.length_b   1.000
_cell.length_c   1.000
_cell.angle_alpha   90.00
_cell.angle_beta   90.00
_cell.angle_gamma   90.00
#
_symmetry.space_group_name_H-M   'P 1'
#
loop_
_entity.id
_entity.type
_entity.pdbx_description
1 polymer ?
#
loop_
_entity_poly.entity_id
_entity_poly.type
_entity_poly.pdbx_seq_one_letter_code
_entity_poly.pdbx_strand_id
1 'polypeptide(L)'
;MPPLLLAVSALALGWILLPFYGAILWALIIAMLFTPVYRWLVPRLKHRRNAAATLVMLIVLVVGVLPLALVTASMGREAAIVYQHIDSGEWNPALYVRGLFNALPAWVTTLLQHAGVPDFDDLQRQATAALAQGSQFIASQALGIGADTFGFLASLGVALYLAFFLIRDGSALARMAKTA
;
A
#
# COMPACT_ATOMS: atom_id res chain seq x y z
N MET A 1 -20.31 -16.18 36.49
CA MET A 1 -19.89 -16.57 35.13
C MET A 1 -20.19 -15.56 34.01
N PRO A 2 -21.19 -14.65 34.06
CA PRO A 2 -21.39 -13.68 32.96
C PRO A 2 -20.28 -12.62 32.74
N PRO A 3 -19.54 -12.13 33.76
CA PRO A 3 -18.53 -11.08 33.50
C PRO A 3 -17.27 -11.62 32.80
N LEU A 4 -16.94 -12.91 32.96
CA LEU A 4 -15.82 -13.53 32.27
C LEU A 4 -16.09 -13.66 30.77
N LEU A 5 -17.32 -14.01 30.38
CA LEU A 5 -17.71 -14.07 28.97
C LEU A 5 -17.67 -12.68 28.30
N LEU A 6 -18.10 -11.63 29.01
CA LEU A 6 -17.99 -10.25 28.55
C LEU A 6 -16.54 -9.76 28.45
N ALA A 7 -15.69 -10.11 29.42
CA ALA A 7 -14.28 -9.76 29.39
C ALA A 7 -13.54 -10.44 28.24
N VAL A 8 -13.78 -11.73 28.02
CA VAL A 8 -13.19 -12.50 26.90
C VAL A 8 -13.69 -11.98 25.56
N SER A 9 -14.99 -11.68 25.42
CA SER A 9 -15.53 -11.13 24.17
C SER A 9 -15.01 -9.73 23.88
N ALA A 10 -14.86 -8.87 24.90
CA ALA A 10 -14.27 -7.55 24.75
C ALA A 10 -12.78 -7.61 24.37
N LEU A 11 -12.01 -8.54 24.97
CA LEU A 11 -10.61 -8.80 24.60
C LEU A 11 -10.49 -9.32 23.17
N ALA A 12 -11.33 -10.27 22.78
CA ALA A 12 -11.37 -10.80 21.42
C ALA A 12 -11.74 -9.70 20.41
N LEU A 13 -12.70 -8.83 20.74
CA LEU A 13 -13.07 -7.68 19.93
C LEU A 13 -11.88 -6.71 19.77
N GLY A 14 -11.19 -6.39 20.86
CA GLY A 14 -10.00 -5.53 20.84
C GLY A 14 -8.87 -6.12 19.99
N TRP A 15 -8.66 -7.44 20.06
CA TRP A 15 -7.67 -8.14 19.25
C TRP A 15 -8.00 -8.10 17.75
N ILE A 16 -9.29 -8.23 17.40
CA ILE A 16 -9.77 -8.12 16.02
C ILE A 16 -9.66 -6.68 15.50
N LEU A 17 -9.88 -5.68 16.35
CA LEU A 17 -9.78 -4.25 16.00
C LEU A 17 -8.32 -3.77 15.87
N LEU A 18 -7.37 -4.48 16.47
CA LEU A 18 -5.94 -4.15 16.50
C LEU A 18 -5.34 -3.88 15.10
N PRO A 19 -5.54 -4.73 14.07
CA PRO A 19 -5.08 -4.43 12.71
C PRO A 19 -5.80 -3.24 12.06
N PHE A 20 -6.96 -2.83 12.56
CA PHE A 20 -7.78 -1.75 12.00
C PHE A 20 -7.65 -0.41 12.74
N TYR A 21 -6.74 -0.27 13.71
CA TYR A 21 -6.52 1.02 14.39
C TYR A 21 -6.25 2.16 13.40
N GLY A 22 -5.44 1.90 12.36
CA GLY A 22 -5.20 2.86 11.28
C GLY A 22 -6.49 3.26 10.57
N ALA A 23 -7.34 2.28 10.22
CA ALA A 23 -8.61 2.53 9.55
C ALA A 23 -9.56 3.38 10.40
N ILE A 24 -9.63 3.14 11.71
CA ILE A 24 -10.47 3.91 12.64
C ILE A 24 -9.98 5.37 12.73
N LEU A 25 -8.66 5.59 12.84
CA LEU A 25 -8.09 6.94 12.85
C LEU A 25 -8.38 7.68 11.54
N TRP A 26 -8.15 7.03 10.39
CA TRP A 26 -8.46 7.60 9.09
C TRP A 26 -9.96 7.91 8.94
N ALA A 27 -10.84 7.02 9.43
CA ALA A 27 -12.27 7.26 9.45
C ALA A 27 -12.63 8.53 10.24
N LEU A 28 -12.02 8.70 11.41
CA LEU A 28 -12.24 9.85 12.27
C LEU A 28 -11.77 11.16 11.61
N ILE A 29 -10.58 11.14 10.99
CA ILE A 29 -10.02 12.28 10.25
C ILE A 29 -10.92 12.66 9.08
N ILE A 30 -11.31 11.69 8.25
CA ILE A 30 -12.22 11.90 7.12
C ILE A 30 -13.56 12.44 7.62
N ALA A 31 -14.15 11.82 8.65
CA ALA A 31 -15.41 12.26 9.21
C ALA A 31 -15.32 13.71 9.70
N MET A 32 -14.27 14.07 10.43
CA MET A 32 -14.07 15.42 10.95
C MET A 32 -13.88 16.44 9.83
N LEU A 33 -13.09 16.10 8.80
CA LEU A 33 -12.79 16.97 7.65
C LEU A 33 -14.02 17.20 6.77
N PHE A 34 -14.85 16.17 6.56
CA PHE A 34 -16.01 16.22 5.67
C PHE A 34 -17.35 16.49 6.38
N THR A 35 -17.36 16.56 7.72
CA THR A 35 -18.52 17.05 8.49
C THR A 35 -19.05 18.42 8.03
N PRO A 36 -18.23 19.47 7.77
CA PRO A 36 -18.75 20.75 7.27
C PRO A 36 -19.45 20.60 5.92
N VAL A 37 -18.89 19.80 5.00
CA VAL A 37 -19.50 19.50 3.70
C VAL A 37 -20.85 18.82 3.89
N TYR A 38 -20.93 17.82 4.76
CA TYR A 38 -22.19 17.14 5.09
C TYR A 38 -23.24 18.11 5.62
N ARG A 39 -22.89 18.95 6.60
CA ARG A 39 -23.81 19.95 7.18
C ARG A 39 -24.31 20.96 6.16
N TRP A 40 -23.48 21.35 5.19
CA TRP A 40 -23.88 22.25 4.11
C TRP A 40 -24.82 21.58 3.10
N LEU A 41 -24.66 20.26 2.91
CA LEU A 41 -25.41 19.48 1.93
C LEU A 41 -26.79 19.03 2.43
N VAL A 42 -26.93 18.76 3.73
CA VAL A 42 -28.21 18.37 4.38
C VAL A 42 -29.37 19.33 4.07
N PRO A 43 -29.24 20.67 4.23
CA PRO A 43 -30.34 21.59 3.91
C PRO A 43 -30.65 21.63 2.41
N ARG A 44 -29.64 21.50 1.54
CA ARG A 44 -29.81 21.43 0.07
C ARG A 44 -30.59 20.20 -0.37
N LEU A 45 -30.44 19.08 0.33
CA LEU A 45 -31.11 17.81 0.05
C LEU A 45 -32.42 17.64 0.84
N LYS A 46 -33.10 18.73 1.21
CA LYS A 46 -34.37 18.72 1.95
C LYS A 46 -34.30 17.88 3.24
N HIS A 47 -33.19 17.98 3.98
CA HIS A 47 -32.94 17.25 5.24
C HIS A 47 -32.86 15.72 5.11
N ARG A 48 -32.70 15.16 3.89
CA ARG A 48 -32.47 13.72 3.69
C ARG A 48 -31.05 13.32 4.08
N ARG A 49 -30.86 13.00 5.36
CA ARG A 49 -29.56 12.62 5.96
C ARG A 49 -28.84 11.50 5.21
N ASN A 50 -29.55 10.43 4.82
CA ASN A 50 -28.93 9.31 4.10
C ASN A 50 -28.38 9.75 2.73
N ALA A 51 -29.15 10.54 1.97
CA ALA A 51 -28.70 11.02 0.67
C ALA A 51 -27.49 11.96 0.79
N ALA A 52 -27.48 12.83 1.79
CA ALA A 52 -26.35 13.72 2.06
C ALA A 52 -25.09 12.94 2.46
N ALA A 53 -25.23 11.92 3.31
CA ALA A 53 -24.11 11.09 3.73
C ALA A 53 -23.54 10.28 2.56
N THR A 54 -24.40 9.67 1.72
CA THR A 54 -23.96 8.93 0.53
C THR A 54 -23.27 9.85 -0.47
N LEU A 55 -23.75 11.09 -0.67
CA LEU A 55 -23.10 12.03 -1.57
C LEU A 55 -21.72 12.45 -1.06
N VAL A 56 -21.59 12.76 0.23
CA VAL A 56 -20.28 13.08 0.84
C VAL A 56 -19.35 11.89 0.70
N MET A 57 -19.85 10.68 0.91
CA MET A 57 -19.08 9.46 0.76
C MET A 57 -18.57 9.27 -0.67
N LEU A 58 -19.43 9.55 -1.65
CA LEU A 58 -19.08 9.51 -3.06
C LEU A 58 -18.05 10.58 -3.42
N ILE A 59 -18.15 11.79 -2.84
CA ILE A 59 -17.14 12.84 -2.98
C ILE A 59 -15.79 12.38 -2.41
N VAL A 60 -15.77 11.79 -1.21
CA VAL A 60 -14.53 11.26 -0.60
C VAL A 60 -13.92 10.16 -1.48
N LEU A 61 -14.75 9.28 -2.05
CA LEU A 61 -14.27 8.22 -2.94
C LEU A 61 -13.62 8.81 -4.20
N VAL A 62 -14.26 9.78 -4.84
CA VAL A 62 -13.78 10.37 -6.11
C VAL A 62 -12.59 11.30 -5.90
N VAL A 63 -12.60 12.12 -4.84
CA VAL A 63 -11.60 13.17 -4.61
C VAL A 63 -10.43 12.69 -3.75
N GLY A 64 -10.63 11.68 -2.89
CA GLY A 64 -9.59 11.14 -2.02
C GLY A 64 -9.04 9.80 -2.52
N VAL A 65 -9.93 8.80 -2.69
CA VAL A 65 -9.52 7.42 -2.94
C VAL A 65 -9.04 7.22 -4.38
N LEU A 66 -9.80 7.72 -5.36
CA LEU A 66 -9.47 7.59 -6.78
C LEU A 66 -8.10 8.18 -7.15
N PRO A 67 -7.74 9.43 -6.77
CA PRO A 67 -6.42 9.96 -7.11
C PRO A 67 -5.29 9.21 -6.42
N LEU A 68 -5.46 8.79 -5.17
CA LEU A 68 -4.46 7.96 -4.49
C LEU A 68 -4.26 6.63 -5.23
N ALA A 69 -5.33 5.97 -5.65
CA ALA A 69 -5.25 4.73 -6.43
C ALA A 69 -4.53 4.94 -7.78
N LEU A 70 -4.80 6.05 -8.47
CA LEU A 70 -4.11 6.41 -9.71
C LEU A 70 -2.61 6.65 -9.50
N VAL A 71 -2.23 7.38 -8.45
CA VAL A 71 -0.83 7.65 -8.12
C VAL A 71 -0.10 6.34 -7.79
N THR A 72 -0.67 5.51 -6.92
CA THR A 72 -0.08 4.20 -6.56
C THR A 72 0.03 3.29 -7.78
N ALA A 73 -0.98 3.26 -8.65
CA ALA A 73 -0.94 2.49 -9.89
C ALA A 73 0.12 3.03 -10.88
N SER A 74 0.32 4.36 -10.94
CA SER A 74 1.36 4.97 -11.77
C SER A 74 2.75 4.57 -11.30
N MET A 75 3.01 4.63 -9.99
CA MET A 75 4.28 4.19 -9.39
C MET A 75 4.56 2.72 -9.68
N GLY A 76 3.55 1.85 -9.55
CA GLY A 76 3.70 0.43 -9.88
C GLY A 76 4.07 0.17 -11.34
N ARG A 77 3.50 0.96 -12.27
CA ARG A 77 3.84 0.85 -13.71
C ARG A 77 5.26 1.32 -14.01
N GLU A 78 5.69 2.44 -13.45
CA GLU A 78 7.07 2.92 -13.64
C GLU A 78 8.09 1.92 -13.10
N ALA A 79 7.83 1.34 -11.92
CA ALA A 79 8.68 0.29 -11.36
C ALA A 79 8.72 -0.96 -12.24
N ALA A 80 7.56 -1.39 -12.78
CA ALA A 80 7.47 -2.54 -13.68
C ALA A 80 8.18 -2.29 -15.02
N ILE A 81 8.11 -1.08 -15.58
CA ILE A 81 8.78 -0.69 -16.83
C ILE A 81 10.31 -0.68 -16.65
N VAL A 82 10.80 -0.13 -15.54
CA VAL A 82 12.24 -0.20 -15.20
C VAL A 82 12.69 -1.65 -15.09
N TYR A 83 11.88 -2.53 -14.47
CA TYR A 83 12.19 -3.96 -14.37
C TYR A 83 12.17 -4.66 -15.74
N GLN A 84 11.17 -4.36 -16.57
CA GLN A 84 11.09 -4.90 -17.93
C GLN A 84 12.25 -4.45 -18.81
N HIS A 85 12.74 -3.22 -18.67
CA HIS A 85 13.94 -2.78 -19.39
C HIS A 85 15.22 -3.51 -18.95
N ILE A 86 15.24 -4.04 -17.73
CA ILE A 86 16.35 -4.87 -17.23
C ILE A 86 16.22 -6.33 -17.69
N ASP A 87 15.00 -6.87 -17.73
CA ASP A 87 14.72 -8.29 -18.04
C ASP A 87 14.53 -8.58 -19.54
N SER A 88 14.04 -7.62 -20.33
CA SER A 88 13.73 -7.78 -21.77
C SER A 88 14.94 -7.93 -22.68
N GLY A 89 16.16 -7.75 -22.17
CA GLY A 89 17.38 -8.07 -22.93
C GLY A 89 17.61 -7.24 -24.20
N GLU A 90 16.87 -6.15 -24.44
CA GLU A 90 17.20 -5.17 -25.50
C GLU A 90 18.58 -4.55 -25.26
N TRP A 91 18.99 -4.48 -24.00
CA TRP A 91 20.39 -4.36 -23.60
C TRP A 91 20.85 -5.74 -23.20
N ASN A 92 21.54 -6.46 -24.08
CA ASN A 92 22.17 -7.72 -23.74
C ASN A 92 23.30 -7.44 -22.72
N PRO A 93 23.05 -7.57 -21.41
CA PRO A 93 24.00 -7.12 -20.39
C PRO A 93 25.27 -7.95 -20.50
N ALA A 94 25.16 -9.20 -20.95
CA ALA A 94 26.30 -10.06 -21.22
C ALA A 94 27.20 -9.50 -22.34
N LEU A 95 26.66 -8.90 -23.41
CA LEU A 95 27.47 -8.29 -24.47
C LEU A 95 28.03 -6.92 -24.07
N TYR A 96 27.27 -6.09 -23.34
CA TYR A 96 27.75 -4.80 -22.86
C TYR A 96 28.82 -4.96 -21.76
N VAL A 97 28.61 -5.89 -20.83
CA VAL A 97 29.60 -6.26 -19.81
C VAL A 97 30.83 -6.86 -20.48
N ARG A 98 30.71 -7.65 -21.56
CA ARG A 98 31.86 -8.18 -22.32
C ARG A 98 32.63 -7.09 -23.08
N GLY A 99 31.94 -6.09 -23.63
CA GLY A 99 32.55 -4.90 -24.23
C GLY A 99 33.27 -4.02 -23.22
N LEU A 100 32.66 -3.81 -22.04
CA LEU A 100 33.29 -3.13 -20.91
C LEU A 100 34.46 -3.95 -20.38
N PHE A 101 34.35 -5.28 -20.28
CA PHE A 101 35.41 -6.15 -19.79
C PHE A 101 36.64 -6.14 -20.69
N ASN A 102 36.43 -6.20 -22.00
CA ASN A 102 37.52 -6.09 -22.97
C ASN A 102 38.15 -4.69 -23.01
N ALA A 103 37.44 -3.67 -22.51
CA ALA A 103 37.95 -2.30 -22.37
C ALA A 103 38.47 -2.00 -20.94
N LEU A 104 38.46 -2.97 -20.02
CA LEU A 104 38.99 -2.77 -18.67
C LEU A 104 40.51 -2.58 -18.74
N PRO A 105 41.05 -1.48 -18.20
CA PRO A 105 42.49 -1.27 -18.19
C PRO A 105 43.16 -2.27 -17.26
N ALA A 106 44.42 -2.61 -17.52
CA ALA A 106 45.17 -3.69 -16.86
C ALA A 106 45.25 -3.61 -15.32
N TRP A 107 44.97 -2.45 -14.71
CA TRP A 107 44.92 -2.27 -13.26
C TRP A 107 43.65 -2.88 -12.62
N VAL A 108 42.54 -3.01 -13.37
CA VAL A 108 41.30 -3.61 -12.87
C VAL A 108 41.38 -5.14 -12.91
N THR A 109 41.96 -5.70 -13.98
CA THR A 109 42.17 -7.14 -14.12
C THR A 109 43.15 -7.67 -13.08
N THR A 110 44.19 -6.91 -12.71
CA THR A 110 45.09 -7.27 -11.62
C THR A 110 44.43 -7.24 -10.24
N LEU A 111 43.53 -6.28 -9.96
CA LEU A 111 42.73 -6.26 -8.72
C LEU A 111 41.74 -7.44 -8.64
N LEU A 112 41.07 -7.78 -9.74
CA LEU A 112 40.14 -8.93 -9.83
C LEU A 112 40.85 -10.26 -9.64
N GLN A 113 42.07 -10.40 -10.17
CA GLN A 113 42.91 -11.57 -9.96
C GLN A 113 43.36 -11.72 -8.50
N HIS A 114 43.67 -10.61 -7.81
CA HIS A 114 43.98 -10.63 -6.38
C HIS A 114 42.75 -10.91 -5.50
N ALA A 115 41.55 -10.56 -5.98
CA ALA A 115 40.27 -10.88 -5.33
C ALA A 115 39.78 -12.32 -5.59
N GLY A 116 40.51 -13.11 -6.40
CA GLY A 116 40.20 -14.52 -6.64
C GLY A 116 39.16 -14.79 -7.72
N VAL A 117 38.95 -13.85 -8.65
CA VAL A 117 38.02 -13.99 -9.78
C VAL A 117 38.83 -14.10 -11.09
N PRO A 118 39.21 -15.31 -11.52
CA PRO A 118 40.22 -15.49 -12.56
C PRO A 118 39.66 -15.34 -13.98
N ASP A 119 38.36 -15.59 -14.17
CA ASP A 119 37.73 -15.72 -15.49
C ASP A 119 36.36 -15.03 -15.60
N PHE A 120 36.02 -14.64 -16.83
CA PHE A 120 34.72 -14.04 -17.19
C PHE A 120 33.54 -14.99 -16.86
N ASP A 121 33.76 -16.30 -16.94
CA ASP A 121 32.74 -17.30 -16.63
C ASP A 121 32.32 -17.28 -15.15
N ASP A 122 33.24 -16.99 -14.22
CA ASP A 122 32.90 -16.88 -12.80
C ASP A 122 32.17 -15.57 -12.49
N LEU A 123 32.51 -14.47 -13.15
CA LEU A 123 31.71 -13.23 -13.06
C LEU A 123 30.32 -13.40 -13.66
N GLN A 124 30.21 -14.08 -14.80
CA GLN A 124 28.92 -14.37 -15.40
C GLN A 124 28.08 -15.25 -14.47
N ARG A 125 28.67 -16.27 -13.84
CA ARG A 125 27.98 -17.11 -12.85
C ARG A 125 27.56 -16.33 -11.62
N GLN A 126 28.42 -15.47 -11.09
CA GLN A 126 28.11 -14.68 -9.90
C GLN A 126 27.05 -13.61 -10.20
N ALA A 127 27.08 -13.01 -11.40
CA ALA A 127 26.07 -12.09 -11.88
C ALA A 127 24.73 -12.78 -12.13
N THR A 128 24.71 -13.96 -12.77
CA THR A 128 23.48 -14.74 -12.96
C THR A 128 22.93 -15.28 -11.64
N ALA A 129 23.76 -15.68 -10.70
CA ALA A 129 23.34 -16.06 -9.35
C ALA A 129 22.75 -14.86 -8.59
N ALA A 130 23.39 -13.69 -8.66
CA ALA A 130 22.88 -12.45 -8.07
C ALA A 130 21.56 -12.00 -8.69
N LEU A 131 21.44 -12.10 -10.02
CA LEU A 131 20.19 -11.84 -10.74
C LEU A 131 19.11 -12.84 -10.32
N ALA A 132 19.39 -14.15 -10.34
CA ALA A 132 18.41 -15.16 -9.94
C ALA A 132 17.93 -14.96 -8.49
N GLN A 133 18.83 -14.60 -7.58
CA GLN A 133 18.51 -14.33 -6.18
C GLN A 133 17.72 -13.02 -6.01
N GLY A 134 18.07 -11.97 -6.77
CA GLY A 134 17.31 -10.72 -6.86
C GLY A 134 15.90 -10.92 -7.45
N SER A 135 15.77 -11.71 -8.51
CA SER A 135 14.50 -12.09 -9.14
C SER A 135 13.62 -12.87 -8.19
N GLN A 136 14.18 -13.81 -7.43
CA GLN A 136 13.44 -14.57 -6.42
C GLN A 136 12.96 -13.67 -5.27
N PHE A 137 13.80 -12.72 -4.82
CA PHE A 137 13.42 -11.71 -3.84
C PHE A 137 12.26 -10.85 -4.34
N ILE A 138 12.34 -10.34 -5.57
CA ILE A 138 11.29 -9.52 -6.19
C ILE A 138 10.01 -10.34 -6.43
N ALA A 139 10.11 -11.59 -6.87
CA ALA A 139 8.96 -12.47 -7.03
C ALA A 139 8.24 -12.71 -5.69
N SER A 140 8.99 -12.90 -4.60
CA SER A 140 8.42 -13.02 -3.25
C SER A 140 7.81 -11.71 -2.75
N GLN A 141 8.45 -10.58 -3.06
CA GLN A 141 7.95 -9.25 -2.72
C GLN A 141 6.72 -8.88 -3.55
N ALA A 142 6.58 -9.37 -4.79
CA ALA A 142 5.42 -9.12 -5.65
C ALA A 142 4.14 -9.72 -5.03
N LEU A 143 4.23 -10.93 -4.47
CA LEU A 143 3.14 -11.52 -3.68
C LEU A 143 2.87 -10.71 -2.40
N GLY A 144 3.92 -10.25 -1.72
CA GLY A 144 3.82 -9.36 -0.55
C GLY A 144 3.10 -8.05 -0.86
N ILE A 145 3.48 -7.36 -1.95
CA ILE A 145 2.86 -6.13 -2.44
C ILE A 145 1.37 -6.35 -2.71
N GLY A 146 1.01 -7.48 -3.31
CA GLY A 146 -0.39 -7.85 -3.53
C GLY A 146 -1.18 -7.99 -2.22
N ALA A 147 -0.61 -8.69 -1.23
CA ALA A 147 -1.22 -8.87 0.09
C ALA A 147 -1.33 -7.54 0.87
N ASP A 148 -0.28 -6.73 0.86
CA ASP A 148 -0.25 -5.41 1.51
C ASP A 148 -1.25 -4.44 0.87
N THR A 149 -1.36 -4.48 -0.47
CA THR A 149 -2.35 -3.69 -1.21
C THR A 149 -3.77 -4.13 -0.85
N PHE A 150 -4.02 -5.44 -0.75
CA PHE A 150 -5.33 -5.96 -0.32
C PHE A 150 -5.65 -5.52 1.12
N GLY A 151 -4.67 -5.60 2.03
CA GLY A 151 -4.79 -5.10 3.39
C GLY A 151 -5.13 -3.60 3.42
N PHE A 152 -4.42 -2.79 2.65
CA PHE A 152 -4.70 -1.36 2.49
C PHE A 152 -6.11 -1.11 1.96
N LEU A 153 -6.56 -1.83 0.92
CA LEU A 153 -7.92 -1.72 0.37
C LEU A 153 -8.98 -2.10 1.40
N ALA A 154 -8.76 -3.17 2.17
CA ALA A 154 -9.66 -3.59 3.24
C ALA A 154 -9.72 -2.53 4.35
N SER A 155 -8.57 -2.05 4.82
CA SER A 155 -8.48 -0.97 5.81
C SER A 155 -9.14 0.32 5.31
N LEU A 156 -8.95 0.68 4.05
CA LEU A 156 -9.58 1.83 3.43
C LEU A 156 -11.09 1.63 3.36
N GLY A 157 -11.59 0.46 2.94
CA GLY A 157 -13.01 0.13 2.93
C GLY A 157 -13.65 0.24 4.32
N VAL A 158 -12.98 -0.27 5.36
CA VAL A 158 -13.41 -0.14 6.76
C VAL A 158 -13.41 1.32 7.20
N ALA A 159 -12.35 2.08 6.89
CA ALA A 159 -12.25 3.49 7.25
C ALA A 159 -13.39 4.31 6.62
N LEU A 160 -13.66 4.05 5.35
CA LEU A 160 -14.73 4.65 4.58
C LEU A 160 -16.10 4.31 5.16
N TYR A 161 -16.37 3.05 5.46
CA TYR A 161 -17.61 2.60 6.09
C TYR A 161 -17.83 3.27 7.45
N LEU A 162 -16.79 3.31 8.29
CA LEU A 162 -16.84 3.96 9.60
C LEU A 162 -17.07 5.47 9.46
N ALA A 163 -16.40 6.13 8.52
CA ALA A 163 -16.57 7.56 8.27
C ALA A 163 -18.02 7.88 7.85
N PHE A 164 -18.62 7.06 6.98
CA PHE A 164 -20.02 7.19 6.61
C PHE A 164 -20.94 7.11 7.83
N PHE A 165 -20.74 6.11 8.70
CA PHE A 165 -21.53 5.95 9.92
C PHE A 165 -21.32 7.10 10.91
N LEU A 166 -20.08 7.58 11.08
CA LEU A 166 -19.74 8.72 11.94
C LEU A 166 -20.37 10.03 11.44
N ILE A 167 -20.28 10.31 10.14
CA ILE A 167 -20.86 11.54 9.55
C ILE A 167 -22.38 11.52 9.67
N ARG A 168 -22.99 10.36 9.40
CA ARG A 168 -24.45 10.18 9.43
C ARG A 168 -25.01 10.23 10.86
N ASP A 169 -24.47 9.39 11.74
CA ASP A 169 -25.06 9.04 13.04
C ASP A 169 -24.21 9.51 14.24
N GLY A 170 -23.05 10.14 14.03
CA GLY A 170 -22.15 10.56 15.10
C GLY A 170 -22.78 11.48 16.14
N SER A 171 -23.76 12.31 15.75
CA SER A 171 -24.52 13.15 16.69
C SER A 171 -25.50 12.36 17.57
N ALA A 172 -26.00 11.21 17.12
CA ALA A 172 -26.83 10.31 17.91
C ALA A 172 -25.96 9.48 18.85
N LEU A 173 -24.85 8.94 18.36
CA LEU A 173 -23.88 8.18 19.15
C LEU A 173 -23.25 9.03 20.26
N ALA A 174 -22.86 10.27 19.97
CA ALA A 174 -22.31 11.19 20.96
C ALA A 174 -23.33 11.60 22.03
N ARG A 175 -24.63 11.58 21.72
CA ARG A 175 -25.69 11.81 22.72
C ARG A 175 -25.89 10.58 23.58
N MET A 176 -25.93 9.38 23.00
CA MET A 176 -26.03 8.12 23.74
C MET A 176 -24.85 7.91 24.68
N ALA A 177 -23.63 8.20 24.24
CA ALA A 177 -22.42 8.08 25.06
C ALA A 177 -22.35 9.09 26.21
N LYS A 178 -23.07 10.22 26.14
CA LYS A 178 -23.18 11.18 27.26
C LYS A 178 -24.23 10.80 28.30
N THR A 179 -25.16 9.91 27.94
CA THR A 179 -26.27 9.46 28.80
C THR A 179 -26.05 8.08 29.41
N ALA A 180 -24.96 7.40 29.04
CA ALA A 180 -24.50 6.12 29.62
C ALA A 180 -23.39 6.38 30.63
#